data_AF-A0A511BM92-F1
#
_entry.id   AF-A0A511BM92-F1
#
_cell.length_a   1.000
_cell.length_b   1.000
_cell.length_c   1.000
_cell.angle_alpha   90.00
_cell.angle_beta   90.00
_cell.angle_gamma   90.00
#
_symmetry.space_group_name_H-M   'P 1'
#
loop_
_entity.id
_entity.type
_entity.pdbx_description
1 polymer ?
#
loop_
_entity_poly.entity_id
_entity_poly.type
_entity_poly.pdbx_seq_one_letter_code
_entity_poly.pdbx_strand_id
1 'polypeptide(L)'
;MPITIDPELLPPIDIIRLAQEGHLLRAERTTPEGGVPAFISSADRDRLLTRHPEGADVASTERAVHHLLAHAAQGLTATGEGVVPARLSLKTDLFEDEGETWISFVRDASTAVACVIIGSRPVLTDTNETPSDMHRAQP
;
A
#
# COMPACT_ATOMS: atom_id res chain seq x y z
N MET A 1 -4.03 2.87 -22.20
CA MET A 1 -4.99 3.77 -21.54
C MET A 1 -4.37 4.23 -20.23
N PRO A 2 -4.46 5.51 -19.84
CA PRO A 2 -4.06 5.93 -18.52
C PRO A 2 -5.06 5.38 -17.50
N ILE A 3 -4.56 4.68 -16.47
CA ILE A 3 -5.38 4.33 -15.31
C ILE A 3 -5.63 5.63 -14.55
N THR A 4 -6.89 6.00 -14.37
CA THR A 4 -7.27 7.15 -13.55
C THR A 4 -7.70 6.62 -12.19
N ILE A 5 -6.99 7.03 -11.14
CA ILE A 5 -7.38 6.73 -9.76
C ILE A 5 -8.30 7.86 -9.31
N ASP A 6 -9.54 7.53 -8.95
CA ASP A 6 -10.45 8.46 -8.28
C ASP A 6 -10.21 8.37 -6.76
N PRO A 7 -9.61 9.39 -6.13
CA PRO A 7 -9.30 9.34 -4.71
C PRO A 7 -10.55 9.16 -3.83
N GLU A 8 -11.73 9.64 -4.26
CA GLU A 8 -12.97 9.55 -3.49
C GLU A 8 -13.45 8.11 -3.30
N LEU A 9 -13.01 7.19 -4.17
CA LEU A 9 -13.31 5.76 -4.08
C LEU A 9 -12.33 5.01 -3.15
N LEU A 10 -11.28 5.68 -2.67
CA LEU A 10 -10.26 5.08 -1.84
C LEU A 10 -10.56 5.22 -0.34
N PRO A 11 -10.19 4.21 0.47
CA PRO A 11 -10.27 4.32 1.92
C PRO A 11 -9.46 5.53 2.45
N PRO A 12 -10.04 6.35 3.33
CA PRO A 12 -9.32 7.45 3.96
C PRO A 12 -8.37 6.95 5.05
N ILE A 13 -7.16 7.51 5.10
CA ILE A 13 -6.20 7.30 6.19
C ILE A 13 -5.42 8.58 6.46
N ASP A 14 -5.02 8.81 7.71
CA ASP A 14 -4.20 9.97 8.08
C ASP A 14 -2.71 9.69 7.81
N ILE A 15 -2.32 9.83 6.54
CA ILE A 15 -0.96 9.51 6.08
C ILE A 15 0.04 10.45 6.74
N ILE A 16 -0.31 11.73 6.83
CA ILE A 16 0.56 12.76 7.41
C ILE A 16 0.86 12.42 8.86
N ARG A 17 -0.15 12.12 9.67
CA ARG A 17 0.04 11.73 11.07
C ARG A 17 0.88 10.45 11.19
N LEU A 18 0.55 9.41 10.43
CA LEU A 18 1.30 8.15 10.45
C LEU A 18 2.76 8.33 10.03
N ALA A 19 3.04 9.22 9.08
CA ALA A 19 4.40 9.54 8.67
C ALA A 19 5.14 10.36 9.75
N GLN A 20 4.48 11.34 10.37
CA GLN A 20 5.05 12.14 11.46
C GLN A 20 5.36 11.30 12.71
N GLU A 21 4.52 10.31 13.01
CA GLU A 21 4.72 9.36 14.12
C GLU A 21 5.74 8.27 13.79
N GLY A 22 6.25 8.23 12.55
CA GLY A 22 7.22 7.23 12.11
C GLY A 22 6.63 5.83 11.95
N HIS A 23 5.32 5.71 11.74
CA HIS A 23 4.65 4.45 11.38
C HIS A 23 4.72 4.16 9.88
N LEU A 24 4.70 5.21 9.06
CA LEU A 24 4.89 5.16 7.62
C LEU A 24 6.16 5.92 7.22
N LEU A 25 6.88 5.38 6.24
CA LEU A 25 8.04 5.99 5.64
C LEU A 25 7.79 6.15 4.15
N ARG A 26 8.28 7.24 3.56
CA ARG A 26 8.28 7.36 2.09
C ARG A 26 9.14 6.27 1.49
N ALA A 27 8.57 5.55 0.53
CA ALA A 27 9.28 4.49 -0.18
C ALA A 27 10.07 5.00 -1.38
N GLU A 28 9.94 6.28 -1.71
CA GLU A 28 10.60 6.96 -2.82
C GLU A 28 11.08 8.36 -2.40
N ARG A 29 12.13 8.87 -3.05
CA ARG A 29 12.63 10.23 -2.79
C ARG A 29 11.74 11.29 -3.42
N THR A 30 11.32 11.04 -4.66
CA THR A 30 10.50 11.97 -5.46
C THR A 30 9.38 11.18 -6.09
N THR A 31 8.14 11.67 -5.96
CA THR A 31 7.02 11.06 -6.68
C THR A 31 7.11 11.50 -8.15
N PRO A 32 7.10 10.57 -9.11
CA PRO A 32 7.12 10.91 -10.53
C PRO A 32 5.92 11.80 -10.91
N GLU A 33 6.08 12.60 -11.96
CA GLU A 33 4.97 13.39 -12.50
C GLU A 33 3.83 12.47 -12.94
N GLY A 34 2.61 12.73 -12.45
CA GLY A 34 1.44 11.87 -12.68
C GLY A 34 1.46 10.54 -11.90
N GLY A 35 2.46 10.30 -11.04
CA GLY A 35 2.53 9.17 -10.14
C GLY A 35 1.74 9.37 -8.84
N VAL A 36 1.56 8.29 -8.08
CA VAL A 36 0.99 8.32 -6.72
C VAL A 36 2.11 8.19 -5.68
N PRO A 37 2.12 9.02 -4.62
CA PRO A 37 3.09 8.88 -3.55
C PRO A 37 3.07 7.50 -2.91
N ALA A 38 4.25 6.87 -2.80
CA ALA A 38 4.39 5.54 -2.24
C ALA A 38 5.02 5.54 -0.83
N PHE A 39 4.46 4.70 0.03
CA PHE A 39 4.85 4.53 1.43
C PHE A 39 5.04 3.06 1.78
N ILE A 40 5.83 2.82 2.83
CA ILE A 40 6.06 1.51 3.44
C ILE A 40 5.95 1.66 4.96
N SER A 41 5.49 0.62 5.66
CA SER A 41 5.49 0.64 7.13
C SER A 41 6.92 0.58 7.67
N SER A 42 7.17 1.19 8.83
CA SER A 42 8.51 1.10 9.46
C SER A 42 8.90 -0.34 9.79
N ALA A 43 7.94 -1.19 10.16
CA ALA A 43 8.18 -2.61 10.40
C ALA A 43 8.61 -3.35 9.12
N ASP A 44 7.98 -3.05 7.99
CA ASP A 44 8.33 -3.65 6.69
C ASP A 44 9.66 -3.09 6.15
N ARG A 45 9.98 -1.82 6.45
CA ARG A 45 11.30 -1.23 6.19
C ARG A 45 12.39 -2.00 6.95
N ASP A 46 12.18 -2.29 8.23
CA ASP A 46 13.14 -3.04 9.04
C ASP A 46 13.30 -4.48 8.55
N ARG A 47 12.21 -5.11 8.10
CA ARG A 47 12.25 -6.43 7.45
C ARG A 47 13.09 -6.41 6.17
N LEU A 48 12.90 -5.41 5.32
CA LEU A 48 13.72 -5.22 4.12
C LEU A 48 15.19 -5.03 4.44
N LEU A 49 15.51 -4.19 5.43
CA LEU A 49 16.88 -3.94 5.88
C LEU A 49 17.54 -5.20 6.44
N THR A 50 16.77 -6.03 7.14
CA THR A 50 17.25 -7.30 7.71
C THR A 50 17.51 -8.34 6.62
N ARG A 51 16.62 -8.43 5.63
CA ARG A 51 16.68 -9.44 4.55
C ARG A 51 17.69 -9.07 3.46
N HIS A 52 17.80 -7.78 3.14
CA HIS A 52 18.64 -7.25 2.07
C HIS A 52 19.64 -6.22 2.60
N PRO A 53 20.56 -6.59 3.52
CA PRO A 53 21.46 -5.63 4.17
C PRO A 53 22.35 -4.85 3.17
N GLU A 54 22.71 -5.46 2.04
CA GLU A 54 23.52 -4.84 0.99
C GLU A 54 22.69 -4.12 -0.09
N GLY A 55 21.35 -4.26 -0.05
CA GLY A 55 20.41 -3.75 -1.07
C GLY A 55 19.24 -2.97 -0.51
N ALA A 56 19.29 -2.56 0.77
CA ALA A 56 18.22 -1.84 1.44
C ALA A 56 18.46 -0.32 1.51
N ASP A 57 19.30 0.20 0.60
CA ASP A 57 19.35 1.63 0.38
C ASP A 57 18.01 2.14 -0.20
N VAL A 58 17.74 3.43 -0.01
CA VAL A 58 16.49 4.05 -0.46
C VAL A 58 16.29 3.85 -1.97
N ALA A 59 17.35 3.84 -2.76
CA ALA A 59 17.28 3.71 -4.22
C ALA A 59 16.82 2.31 -4.68
N SER A 60 17.15 1.27 -3.93
CA SER A 60 16.76 -0.10 -4.22
C SER A 60 15.32 -0.37 -3.77
N THR A 61 14.93 0.18 -2.62
CA THR A 61 13.52 0.20 -2.19
C THR A 61 12.64 0.92 -3.20
N GLU A 62 13.06 2.10 -3.66
CA GLU A 62 12.34 2.89 -4.66
C GLU A 62 12.17 2.12 -5.98
N ARG A 63 13.25 1.49 -6.48
CA ARG A 63 13.18 0.62 -7.68
C ARG A 63 12.21 -0.54 -7.49
N ALA A 64 12.26 -1.24 -6.37
CA ALA A 64 11.34 -2.34 -6.09
C ALA A 64 9.88 -1.85 -6.11
N VAL A 65 9.60 -0.74 -5.42
CA VAL A 65 8.27 -0.13 -5.40
C VAL A 65 7.79 0.28 -6.78
N HIS A 66 8.62 0.95 -7.58
CA HIS A 66 8.25 1.33 -8.95
C HIS A 66 7.99 0.10 -9.83
N HIS A 67 8.77 -0.97 -9.68
CA HIS A 67 8.52 -2.23 -10.39
C HIS A 67 7.18 -2.87 -9.99
N LEU A 68 6.85 -2.89 -8.69
CA LEU A 68 5.57 -3.42 -8.20
C LEU A 68 4.39 -2.62 -8.74
N LEU A 69 4.48 -1.28 -8.69
CA LEU A 69 3.42 -0.40 -9.19
C LEU A 69 3.25 -0.50 -10.70
N ALA A 70 4.35 -0.59 -11.46
CA ALA A 70 4.30 -0.81 -12.90
C ALA A 70 3.66 -2.16 -13.24
N HIS A 71 4.00 -3.22 -12.50
CA HIS A 71 3.40 -4.54 -12.69
C HIS A 71 1.91 -4.55 -12.34
N ALA A 72 1.53 -3.92 -11.22
CA ALA A 72 0.14 -3.77 -10.82
C ALA A 72 -0.67 -2.98 -11.87
N ALA A 73 -0.12 -1.87 -12.38
CA ALA A 73 -0.75 -1.08 -13.44
C ALA A 73 -0.95 -1.91 -14.71
N GLN A 74 0.05 -2.69 -15.13
CA GLN A 74 -0.10 -3.60 -16.28
C GLN A 74 -1.23 -4.61 -16.06
N GLY A 75 -1.29 -5.24 -14.89
CA GLY A 75 -2.37 -6.17 -14.52
C GLY A 75 -3.76 -5.52 -14.58
N LEU A 76 -3.90 -4.33 -14.01
CA LEU A 76 -5.17 -3.57 -14.01
C LEU A 76 -5.60 -3.12 -15.41
N THR A 77 -4.66 -2.77 -16.30
CA THR A 77 -5.03 -2.46 -17.69
C THR A 77 -5.54 -3.68 -18.46
N ALA A 78 -5.12 -4.89 -18.09
CA ALA A 78 -5.55 -6.12 -18.75
C ALA A 78 -6.96 -6.56 -18.31
N THR A 79 -7.41 -6.20 -17.10
CA THR A 79 -8.74 -6.58 -16.57
C THR A 79 -9.88 -5.73 -17.13
N GLY A 80 -9.62 -4.60 -17.78
CA GLY A 80 -10.61 -3.80 -18.53
C GLY A 80 -11.62 -3.03 -17.67
N GLU A 81 -11.70 -3.32 -16.37
CA GLU A 81 -12.42 -2.52 -15.39
C GLU A 81 -11.57 -1.29 -15.09
N GLY A 82 -11.98 -0.10 -15.55
CA GLY A 82 -11.30 1.17 -15.26
C GLY A 82 -11.34 1.59 -13.78
N VAL A 83 -11.47 0.65 -12.85
CA VAL A 83 -11.57 0.85 -11.41
C VAL A 83 -10.40 0.13 -10.74
N VAL A 84 -9.58 0.89 -10.02
CA VAL A 84 -8.49 0.33 -9.22
C VAL A 84 -9.07 -0.19 -7.90
N PRO A 85 -8.92 -1.48 -7.57
CA PRO A 85 -9.36 -1.98 -6.28
C PRO A 85 -8.51 -1.36 -5.18
N ALA A 86 -9.11 -1.09 -4.02
CA ALA A 86 -8.42 -0.50 -2.88
C ALA A 86 -7.23 -1.34 -2.38
N ARG A 87 -7.20 -2.65 -2.70
CA ARG A 87 -6.14 -3.57 -2.31
C ARG A 87 -5.84 -4.54 -3.44
N LEU A 88 -4.55 -4.76 -3.68
CA LEU A 88 -4.01 -5.82 -4.51
C LEU A 88 -3.01 -6.63 -3.70
N SER A 89 -2.94 -7.94 -3.94
CA SER A 89 -1.84 -8.77 -3.46
C SER A 89 -1.13 -9.43 -4.64
N LEU A 90 0.18 -9.63 -4.45
CA LEU A 90 1.02 -10.37 -5.38
C LEU A 90 2.04 -11.18 -4.60
N LYS A 91 2.39 -12.35 -5.12
CA LYS A 91 3.47 -13.16 -4.57
C LYS A 91 4.81 -12.56 -4.96
N THR A 92 5.64 -12.21 -3.97
CA THR A 92 6.99 -11.71 -4.19
C THR A 92 7.92 -12.22 -3.08
N ASP A 93 9.22 -12.13 -3.31
CA ASP A 93 10.26 -12.42 -2.32
C ASP A 93 10.72 -11.18 -1.54
N LEU A 94 9.98 -10.07 -1.66
CA LEU A 94 10.36 -8.76 -1.14
C LEU A 94 10.44 -8.73 0.38
N PHE A 95 9.43 -9.24 1.08
CA PHE A 95 9.37 -9.23 2.54
C PHE A 95 9.70 -10.59 3.16
N GLU A 96 9.28 -11.67 2.51
CA GLU A 96 9.42 -13.06 2.95
C GLU A 96 9.61 -13.95 1.71
N ASP A 97 10.24 -15.11 1.86
CA ASP A 97 10.38 -16.07 0.76
C ASP A 97 8.99 -16.53 0.27
N GLU A 98 8.66 -16.23 -0.99
CA GLU A 98 7.34 -16.47 -1.60
C GLU A 98 6.14 -15.87 -0.84
N GLY A 99 6.37 -14.78 -0.11
CA GLY A 99 5.36 -14.10 0.69
C GLY A 99 4.35 -13.30 -0.13
N GLU A 100 3.20 -12.99 0.48
CA GLU A 100 2.29 -12.01 -0.08
C GLU A 100 2.80 -10.59 0.16
N THR A 101 2.87 -9.82 -0.91
CA THR A 101 3.07 -8.38 -0.87
C THR A 101 1.76 -7.69 -1.19
N TRP A 102 1.37 -6.78 -0.32
CA TRP A 102 0.14 -6.03 -0.44
C TRP A 102 0.42 -4.63 -0.97
N ILE A 103 -0.39 -4.19 -1.94
CA ILE A 103 -0.44 -2.83 -2.47
C ILE A 103 -1.80 -2.26 -2.07
N SER A 104 -1.80 -1.35 -1.11
CA SER A 104 -3.02 -0.72 -0.60
C SER A 104 -3.15 0.69 -1.17
N PHE A 105 -4.16 0.93 -2.00
CA PHE A 105 -4.52 2.25 -2.48
C PHE A 105 -5.43 2.93 -1.46
N VAL A 106 -5.03 4.11 -1.02
CA VAL A 106 -5.71 4.90 0.01
C VAL A 106 -5.74 6.36 -0.43
N ARG A 107 -6.57 7.17 0.21
CA ARG A 107 -6.44 8.63 0.13
C ARG A 107 -6.01 9.19 1.47
N ASP A 108 -5.17 10.22 1.44
CA ASP A 108 -4.90 10.99 2.63
C ASP A 108 -6.17 11.73 3.08
N ALA A 109 -6.53 11.57 4.35
CA ALA A 109 -7.75 12.13 4.91
C ALA A 109 -7.74 13.67 4.91
N SER A 110 -6.56 14.30 4.97
CA SER A 110 -6.42 15.75 5.08
C SER A 110 -6.33 16.48 3.74
N THR A 111 -5.78 15.83 2.71
CA THR A 111 -5.50 16.44 1.40
C THR A 111 -6.28 15.81 0.24
N ALA A 112 -6.97 14.69 0.48
CA ALA A 112 -7.63 13.88 -0.55
C ALA A 112 -6.69 13.40 -1.68
N VAL A 113 -5.37 13.41 -1.43
CA VAL A 113 -4.38 12.88 -2.37
C VAL A 113 -4.38 11.36 -2.31
N ALA A 114 -4.51 10.70 -3.46
CA ALA A 114 -4.33 9.24 -3.56
C ALA A 114 -2.88 8.86 -3.29
N CYS A 115 -2.68 7.85 -2.47
CA CYS A 115 -1.38 7.31 -2.08
C CYS A 115 -1.43 5.79 -2.12
N VAL A 116 -0.24 5.19 -2.11
CA VAL A 116 -0.09 3.75 -2.05
C VAL A 116 0.78 3.35 -0.88
N ILE A 117 0.35 2.33 -0.14
CA ILE A 117 1.10 1.75 0.96
C ILE A 117 1.43 0.30 0.59
N ILE A 118 2.72 -0.03 0.62
CA ILE A 118 3.26 -1.35 0.28
C ILE A 118 3.77 -2.03 1.54
N GLY A 119 3.42 -3.29 1.74
CA GLY A 119 3.83 -4.02 2.93
C GLY A 119 3.56 -5.51 2.88
N SER A 120 4.01 -6.22 3.91
CA SER A 120 3.74 -7.66 4.11
C SER A 120 2.30 -7.94 4.56
N ARG A 121 1.53 -6.89 4.87
CA ARG A 121 0.14 -6.97 5.31
C ARG A 121 -0.68 -5.87 4.64
N PRO A 122 -1.98 -6.10 4.38
CA PRO A 122 -2.84 -5.04 3.90
C PRO A 122 -2.97 -3.96 4.98
N VAL A 123 -3.05 -2.70 4.55
CA VAL A 123 -3.39 -1.62 5.48
C VAL A 123 -4.81 -1.84 5.97
N LEU A 124 -4.93 -2.01 7.29
CA LEU A 124 -6.20 -2.02 7.98
C LEU A 124 -6.79 -0.63 7.86
N THR A 125 -7.73 -0.48 6.93
CA THR A 125 -8.73 0.57 7.03
C THR A 125 -9.89 -0.09 7.73
N ASP A 126 -10.10 0.23 9.00
CA ASP A 126 -11.34 -0.07 9.69
C ASP A 126 -12.47 0.64 8.94
N THR A 127 -13.07 -0.07 8.00
CA THR A 127 -14.39 0.26 7.46
C THR A 127 -15.25 -0.95 7.79
N ASN A 128 -15.95 -0.83 8.93
CA ASN A 128 -16.91 -1.77 9.54
C ASN A 128 -16.35 -3.09 10.05
N GLU A 129 -15.75 -3.08 11.24
CA GLU A 129 -16.15 -4.10 12.22
C GLU A 129 -17.61 -3.80 12.60
N THR A 130 -18.56 -4.46 11.95
CA THR A 130 -19.84 -4.68 12.61
C THR A 130 -19.49 -5.47 13.88
N PRO A 131 -19.77 -4.99 15.11
CA PRO A 131 -19.76 -5.88 16.25
C PRO A 131 -20.78 -6.96 15.91
N SER A 132 -20.33 -8.15 15.52
CA SER A 132 -21.19 -9.32 15.42
C SER A 132 -21.80 -9.47 16.80
N ASP A 133 -23.07 -9.06 16.88
CA ASP A 133 -23.89 -9.18 18.05
C ASP A 133 -23.62 -10.55 18.68
N MET A 134 -23.15 -10.51 19.93
CA MET A 134 -23.31 -11.60 20.86
C MET A 134 -24.81 -11.91 20.94
N HIS A 135 -25.31 -12.72 20.03
CA HIS A 135 -26.61 -13.36 20.17
C HIS A 135 -26.44 -14.40 21.27
N ARG A 136 -26.60 -13.89 22.48
CA ARG A 136 -26.85 -14.60 23.72
C ARG A 136 -28.07 -15.49 23.49
N ALA A 137 -27.85 -16.73 23.10
CA ALA A 137 -28.85 -17.77 23.13
C ALA A 137 -28.55 -18.73 24.30
N GLN A 138 -29.07 -18.36 25.47
CA GLN A 138 -29.52 -19.27 26.52
C GLN A 138 -30.78 -18.63 27.08
N PRO A 139 -31.85 -19.39 27.33
CA PRO A 139 -31.84 -20.53 28.25
C PRO A 139 -32.08 -21.91 27.61
#